data_AF-A0A7S7IZB5-F1
#
_entry.id   AF-A0A7S7IZB5-F1
#
_cell.length_a   1.000
_cell.length_b   1.000
_cell.length_c   1.000
_cell.angle_alpha   90.00
_cell.angle_beta   90.00
_cell.angle_gamma   90.00
#
_symmetry.space_group_name_H-M   'P 1'
#
loop_
_entity.id
_entity.type
_entity.pdbx_description
1 polymer ?
#
loop_
_entity_poly.entity_id
_entity_poly.type
_entity_poly.pdbx_seq_one_letter_code
_entity_poly.pdbx_strand_id
1 'polypeptide(L)'
;MEERINGGRQKELDYAKGLAILFMIAVHCLETFANSSVAEEAAYGIMVEFLGSFTSATVFMILLGVGIIYSRKSEPRLLVMRGLLLVGAGYLLNLMRGFLPMLVSWQLTGDDEWLSDMMVELFRIDILQFAGLTFLFFGLTKKMKFKSAAYVAVLSAFALVNFFLVNYGFYYSNIMNYHNSKFFLAALSGLLWGTSELSSFPFLTWIFYPVAGYLFGHYLIKQDVEGKKRLFTVTVLVSTVAFSAIVLLCWYFEIDYGWETDASFYHHLLLGNIVFGSCAFLLIGIVFFLNRSIPELLQTILSRWSVNVTEIYFIQWILIGWIAIGTDYNQFGIIKTVTVTIVVMIASDWIAALYRKTKLHSRKLERV
;
A
#
# COMPACT_ATOMS: atom_id res chain seq x y z
N MET A 1 -4.74 -16.09 -28.90
CA MET A 1 -4.81 -14.90 -28.02
C MET A 1 -6.27 -14.77 -27.64
N GLU A 2 -6.63 -14.95 -26.37
CA GLU A 2 -8.01 -14.66 -25.96
C GLU A 2 -8.26 -13.15 -26.11
N GLU A 3 -9.41 -12.81 -26.69
CA GLU A 3 -9.75 -11.46 -27.13
C GLU A 3 -9.89 -10.50 -25.92
N ARG A 4 -9.24 -9.33 -26.01
CA ARG A 4 -9.32 -8.29 -24.97
C ARG A 4 -10.47 -7.35 -25.31
N ILE A 5 -11.62 -7.57 -24.69
CA ILE A 5 -12.84 -6.79 -24.94
C ILE A 5 -12.80 -5.43 -24.23
N ASN A 6 -12.40 -5.41 -22.95
CA ASN A 6 -12.37 -4.21 -22.12
C ASN A 6 -10.93 -3.73 -21.86
N GLY A 7 -10.16 -3.49 -22.92
CA GLY A 7 -8.75 -3.08 -22.81
C GLY A 7 -8.52 -1.60 -22.43
N GLY A 8 -9.59 -0.82 -22.29
CA GLY A 8 -9.53 0.61 -21.99
C GLY A 8 -9.13 0.93 -20.55
N ARG A 9 -8.90 2.22 -20.28
CA ARG A 9 -8.72 2.71 -18.90
C ARG A 9 -10.05 2.61 -18.15
N GLN A 10 -10.01 2.03 -16.95
CA GLN A 10 -11.20 1.77 -16.13
C GLN A 10 -11.37 2.89 -15.09
N LYS A 11 -12.38 3.75 -15.27
CA LYS A 11 -12.60 4.93 -14.43
C LYS A 11 -12.85 4.57 -12.96
N GLU A 12 -13.62 3.52 -12.70
CA GLU A 12 -13.89 3.07 -11.33
C GLU A 12 -12.63 2.65 -10.58
N LEU A 13 -11.66 2.04 -11.28
CA LEU A 13 -10.39 1.64 -10.68
C LEU A 13 -9.50 2.84 -10.42
N ASP A 14 -9.59 3.89 -11.25
CA ASP A 14 -8.94 5.16 -11.00
C ASP A 14 -9.51 5.86 -9.77
N TYR A 15 -10.85 5.87 -9.64
CA TYR A 15 -11.51 6.48 -8.48
C TYR A 15 -11.16 5.75 -7.18
N ALA A 16 -11.15 4.41 -7.20
CA ALA A 16 -10.73 3.62 -6.04
C ALA A 16 -9.27 3.92 -5.64
N LYS A 17 -8.35 4.05 -6.60
CA LYS A 17 -6.97 4.48 -6.31
C LYS A 17 -6.90 5.89 -5.74
N GLY A 18 -7.65 6.82 -6.32
CA GLY A 18 -7.67 8.21 -5.86
C GLY A 18 -8.18 8.32 -4.41
N LEU A 19 -9.23 7.57 -4.07
CA LEU A 19 -9.75 7.51 -2.70
C LEU A 19 -8.76 6.85 -1.75
N ALA A 20 -8.12 5.75 -2.16
CA ALA A 20 -7.08 5.10 -1.35
C ALA A 20 -5.91 6.05 -1.06
N ILE A 21 -5.51 6.89 -2.02
CA ILE A 21 -4.47 7.91 -1.78
C ILE A 21 -4.95 8.93 -0.76
N LEU A 22 -6.16 9.46 -0.90
CA LEU A 22 -6.73 10.44 0.03
C LEU A 22 -6.68 9.95 1.47
N PHE A 23 -7.21 8.75 1.71
CA PHE A 23 -7.27 8.20 3.07
C PHE A 23 -5.89 7.77 3.58
N MET A 24 -5.00 7.33 2.70
CA MET A 24 -3.61 7.04 3.06
C MET A 24 -2.85 8.30 3.51
N ILE A 25 -3.06 9.46 2.87
CA ILE A 25 -2.48 10.73 3.36
C ILE A 25 -3.06 11.06 4.74
N ALA A 26 -4.38 10.89 4.89
CA ALA A 26 -5.08 11.19 6.12
C ALA A 26 -4.58 10.33 7.29
N VAL A 27 -4.40 9.02 7.10
CA VAL A 27 -3.94 8.13 8.17
C VAL A 27 -2.50 8.40 8.55
N HIS A 28 -1.60 8.63 7.60
CA HIS A 28 -0.21 8.95 7.97
C HIS A 28 -0.12 10.27 8.75
N CYS A 29 -0.96 11.25 8.43
CA CYS A 29 -1.05 12.48 9.24
C CYS A 29 -1.70 12.23 10.60
N LEU A 30 -2.69 11.34 10.68
CA LEU A 30 -3.32 10.93 11.94
C LEU A 30 -2.27 10.26 12.86
N GLU A 31 -1.61 9.21 12.37
CA GLU A 31 -0.60 8.42 13.10
C GLU A 31 0.65 9.22 13.49
N THR A 32 1.03 10.23 12.71
CA THR A 32 2.22 11.04 13.01
C THR A 32 1.94 12.17 13.98
N PHE A 33 0.79 12.84 13.83
CA PHE A 33 0.55 14.13 14.48
C PHE A 33 -0.56 14.10 15.51
N ALA A 34 -1.60 13.28 15.35
CA ALA A 34 -2.79 13.37 16.20
C ALA A 34 -2.54 12.80 17.60
N ASN A 35 -3.12 13.42 18.62
CA ASN A 35 -3.13 12.83 19.95
C ASN A 35 -4.11 11.65 20.04
N SER A 36 -3.98 10.82 21.08
CA SER A 36 -4.79 9.61 21.27
C SER A 36 -6.30 9.89 21.30
N SER A 37 -6.74 11.01 21.90
CA SER A 37 -8.17 11.39 21.90
C SER A 37 -8.74 11.60 20.50
N VAL A 38 -7.91 12.01 19.54
CA VAL A 38 -8.32 12.16 18.13
C VAL A 38 -8.14 10.86 17.36
N ALA A 39 -7.03 10.14 17.57
CA ALA A 39 -6.69 8.94 16.83
C ALA A 39 -7.62 7.75 17.19
N GLU A 40 -7.87 7.55 18.48
CA GLU A 40 -8.51 6.34 19.00
C GLU A 40 -10.00 6.54 19.33
N GLU A 41 -10.39 7.74 19.79
CA GLU A 41 -11.74 7.98 20.32
C GLU A 41 -12.63 8.78 19.37
N ALA A 42 -12.07 9.73 18.63
CA ALA A 42 -12.87 10.58 17.75
C ALA A 42 -13.36 9.80 16.52
N ALA A 43 -14.62 10.06 16.11
CA ALA A 43 -15.19 9.48 14.91
C ALA A 43 -14.35 9.73 13.64
N TYR A 44 -13.66 10.87 13.59
CA TYR A 44 -12.70 11.18 12.53
C TYR A 44 -11.53 10.18 12.51
N GLY A 45 -10.88 9.95 13.65
CA GLY A 45 -9.76 9.01 13.77
C GLY A 45 -10.16 7.60 13.39
N ILE A 46 -11.25 7.09 13.99
CA ILE A 46 -11.78 5.75 13.70
C ILE A 46 -12.08 5.56 12.20
N MET A 47 -12.71 6.56 11.56
CA MET A 47 -13.02 6.51 10.13
C MET A 47 -11.75 6.54 9.27
N VAL A 48 -10.80 7.43 9.59
CA VAL A 48 -9.54 7.58 8.84
C VAL A 48 -8.67 6.34 9.01
N GLU A 49 -8.59 5.77 10.20
CA GLU A 49 -7.87 4.53 10.47
C GLU A 49 -8.44 3.39 9.62
N PHE A 50 -9.76 3.17 9.70
CA PHE A 50 -10.42 2.13 8.92
C PHE A 50 -10.23 2.29 7.41
N LEU A 51 -10.41 3.51 6.87
CA LEU A 51 -10.34 3.78 5.42
C LEU A 51 -8.91 3.99 4.90
N GLY A 52 -7.97 4.35 5.76
CA GLY A 52 -6.63 4.83 5.39
C GLY A 52 -5.51 3.84 5.68
N SER A 53 -5.66 3.01 6.72
CA SER A 53 -4.68 1.97 7.05
C SER A 53 -4.90 0.74 6.15
N PHE A 54 -5.45 -0.35 6.68
CA PHE A 54 -5.54 -1.62 5.97
C PHE A 54 -6.31 -1.56 4.65
N THR A 55 -7.42 -0.82 4.57
CA THR A 55 -8.24 -0.78 3.36
C THR A 55 -7.54 -0.10 2.20
N SER A 56 -6.91 1.06 2.43
CA SER A 56 -6.19 1.78 1.37
C SER A 56 -4.98 0.99 0.88
N ALA A 57 -4.20 0.40 1.78
CA ALA A 57 -3.06 -0.43 1.41
C ALA A 57 -3.48 -1.64 0.56
N THR A 58 -4.51 -2.37 0.98
CA THR A 58 -4.99 -3.59 0.31
C THR A 58 -5.68 -3.29 -1.02
N VAL A 59 -6.50 -2.23 -1.09
CA VAL A 59 -7.07 -1.71 -2.35
C VAL A 59 -5.95 -1.34 -3.30
N PHE A 60 -4.93 -0.60 -2.85
CA PHE A 60 -3.84 -0.17 -3.70
C PHE A 60 -3.05 -1.37 -4.26
N MET A 61 -2.79 -2.39 -3.44
CA MET A 61 -2.08 -3.60 -3.86
C MET A 61 -2.89 -4.49 -4.81
N ILE A 62 -4.20 -4.66 -4.58
CA ILE A 62 -5.09 -5.31 -5.56
C ILE A 62 -5.03 -4.56 -6.90
N LEU A 63 -5.17 -3.23 -6.87
CA LEU A 63 -5.21 -2.43 -8.09
C LEU A 63 -3.84 -2.31 -8.79
N LEU A 64 -2.74 -2.54 -8.09
CA LEU A 64 -1.40 -2.76 -8.67
C LEU A 64 -1.42 -4.03 -9.52
N GLY A 65 -1.93 -5.13 -8.98
CA GLY A 65 -2.12 -6.40 -9.69
C GLY A 65 -2.95 -6.27 -10.96
N VAL A 66 -4.12 -5.62 -10.85
CA VAL A 66 -4.97 -5.30 -12.02
C VAL A 66 -4.19 -4.46 -13.04
N GLY A 67 -3.41 -3.49 -12.57
CA GLY A 67 -2.58 -2.62 -13.40
C GLY A 67 -1.56 -3.38 -14.25
N ILE A 68 -1.05 -4.53 -13.80
CA ILE A 68 -0.12 -5.36 -14.58
C ILE A 68 -0.80 -5.99 -15.80
N ILE A 69 -2.08 -6.36 -15.68
CA ILE A 69 -2.89 -6.86 -16.80
C ILE A 69 -3.15 -5.74 -17.80
N TYR A 70 -3.56 -4.56 -17.34
CA TYR A 70 -3.94 -3.45 -18.21
C TYR A 70 -2.73 -2.68 -18.78
N SER A 71 -1.54 -2.89 -18.24
CA SER A 71 -0.32 -2.24 -18.71
C SER A 71 0.11 -2.74 -20.10
N ARG A 72 0.41 -1.78 -20.99
CA ARG A 72 1.09 -2.04 -22.26
C ARG A 72 2.57 -2.38 -22.09
N LYS A 73 3.18 -1.97 -20.96
CA LYS A 73 4.59 -2.22 -20.61
C LYS A 73 4.65 -3.34 -19.57
N SER A 74 4.28 -4.54 -19.98
CA SER A 74 4.14 -5.68 -19.06
C SER A 74 4.97 -6.89 -19.49
N GLU A 75 5.99 -6.66 -20.32
CA GLU A 75 7.02 -7.65 -20.66
C GLU A 75 7.89 -7.98 -19.43
N PRO A 76 8.35 -9.23 -19.29
CA PRO A 76 9.16 -9.67 -18.15
C PRO A 76 10.32 -8.73 -17.78
N ARG A 77 11.12 -8.33 -18.77
CA ARG A 77 12.29 -7.46 -18.57
C ARG A 77 11.90 -6.09 -18.01
N LEU A 78 10.83 -5.50 -18.53
CA LEU A 78 10.34 -4.19 -18.08
C LEU A 78 9.78 -4.25 -16.65
N LEU A 79 9.11 -5.35 -16.30
CA LEU A 79 8.63 -5.58 -14.94
C LEU A 79 9.81 -5.74 -13.97
N VAL A 80 10.81 -6.54 -14.32
CA VAL A 80 12.02 -6.72 -13.48
C VAL A 80 12.73 -5.38 -13.26
N MET A 81 12.97 -4.61 -14.31
CA MET A 81 13.63 -3.30 -14.21
C MET A 81 12.82 -2.33 -13.34
N ARG A 82 11.50 -2.30 -13.50
CA ARG A 82 10.63 -1.49 -12.64
C ARG A 82 10.67 -1.96 -11.19
N GLY A 83 10.74 -3.27 -10.95
CA GLY A 83 10.87 -3.85 -9.62
C GLY A 83 12.12 -3.37 -8.91
N LEU A 84 13.28 -3.49 -9.56
CA LEU A 84 14.56 -3.01 -9.01
C LEU A 84 14.54 -1.51 -8.71
N LEU A 85 13.97 -0.70 -9.63
CA LEU A 85 13.84 0.74 -9.43
C LEU A 85 12.96 1.08 -8.23
N LEU A 86 11.87 0.34 -7.99
CA LEU A 86 10.97 0.59 -6.86
C LEU A 86 11.57 0.15 -5.53
N VAL A 87 12.34 -0.95 -5.50
CA VAL A 87 13.09 -1.33 -4.29
C VAL A 87 14.09 -0.23 -3.91
N GLY A 88 14.88 0.26 -4.87
CA GLY A 88 15.81 1.36 -4.64
C GLY A 88 15.09 2.65 -4.24
N ALA A 89 13.96 2.97 -4.88
CA ALA A 89 13.13 4.12 -4.52
C ALA A 89 12.56 4.03 -3.10
N GLY A 90 12.22 2.82 -2.61
CA GLY A 90 11.78 2.63 -1.23
C GLY A 90 12.84 3.04 -0.21
N TYR A 91 14.07 2.57 -0.38
CA TYR A 91 15.17 2.98 0.52
C TYR A 91 15.56 4.45 0.35
N LEU A 92 15.46 5.00 -0.87
CA LEU A 92 15.63 6.43 -1.08
C LEU A 92 14.56 7.24 -0.35
N LEU A 93 13.31 6.77 -0.34
CA LEU A 93 12.24 7.42 0.40
C LEU A 93 12.53 7.42 1.89
N ASN A 94 12.89 6.27 2.46
CA ASN A 94 13.28 6.14 3.86
C ASN A 94 14.40 7.12 4.24
N LEU A 95 15.44 7.23 3.39
CA LEU A 95 16.52 8.17 3.56
C LEU A 95 16.00 9.62 3.65
N MET A 96 15.12 10.01 2.73
CA MET A 96 14.65 11.39 2.61
C MET A 96 13.57 11.77 3.63
N ARG A 97 12.73 10.81 4.05
CA ARG A 97 11.59 11.06 4.95
C ARG A 97 11.92 10.89 6.43
N GLY A 98 12.83 9.99 6.77
CA GLY A 98 13.11 9.63 8.17
C GLY A 98 14.54 9.93 8.52
N PHE A 99 15.48 9.27 7.84
CA PHE A 99 16.90 9.36 8.17
C PHE A 99 17.44 10.80 8.15
N LEU A 100 17.22 11.56 7.06
CA LEU A 100 17.76 12.92 6.94
C LEU A 100 17.12 13.90 7.95
N PRO A 101 15.78 13.95 8.13
CA PRO A 101 15.18 14.76 9.19
C PRO A 101 15.71 14.43 10.60
N MET A 102 15.84 13.15 10.93
CA MET A 102 16.34 12.71 12.24
C MET A 102 17.83 13.00 12.41
N LEU A 103 18.64 12.89 11.34
CA LEU A 103 20.04 13.29 11.35
C LEU A 103 20.20 14.79 11.65
N VAL A 104 19.35 15.64 11.07
CA VAL A 104 19.33 17.07 11.37
C VAL A 104 18.97 17.30 12.84
N SER A 105 17.98 16.58 13.37
CA SER A 105 17.57 16.68 14.77
C SER A 105 18.72 16.29 15.70
N TRP A 106 19.39 15.15 15.45
CA TRP A 106 20.58 14.72 16.17
C TRP A 106 21.70 15.77 16.15
N GLN A 107 21.98 16.39 15.00
CA GLN A 107 23.01 17.43 14.90
C GLN A 107 22.66 18.70 15.69
N LEU A 108 21.38 18.99 15.89
CA LEU A 108 20.91 20.16 16.64
C LEU A 108 20.84 19.91 18.15
N THR A 109 20.43 18.71 18.57
CA THR A 109 20.17 18.39 19.99
C THR A 109 21.31 17.62 20.65
N GLY A 110 22.09 16.86 19.88
CA GLY A 110 23.08 15.90 20.39
C GLY A 110 22.47 14.68 21.08
N ASP A 111 21.18 14.43 20.89
CA ASP A 111 20.46 13.33 21.54
C ASP A 111 20.58 12.03 20.74
N ASP A 112 21.27 11.04 21.32
CA ASP A 112 21.59 9.75 20.70
C ASP A 112 20.36 8.88 20.42
N GLU A 113 19.18 9.19 20.97
CA GLU A 113 17.93 8.51 20.59
C GLU A 113 17.66 8.64 19.08
N TRP A 114 17.89 9.83 18.51
CA TRP A 114 17.77 10.09 17.08
C TRP A 114 18.71 9.22 16.22
N LEU A 115 19.88 8.83 16.75
CA LEU A 115 20.84 7.99 16.04
C LEU A 115 20.29 6.58 15.84
N SER A 116 19.61 6.04 16.85
CA SER A 116 18.96 4.72 16.75
C SER A 116 17.78 4.78 15.78
N ASP A 117 16.92 5.77 15.94
CA ASP A 117 15.69 5.90 15.16
C ASP A 117 15.96 6.14 13.67
N MET A 118 16.97 6.95 13.34
CA MET A 118 17.31 7.21 11.94
C MET A 118 17.75 5.93 11.21
N MET A 119 18.45 5.01 11.90
CA MET A 119 18.86 3.72 11.34
C MET A 119 17.67 2.78 11.16
N VAL A 120 16.79 2.71 12.16
CA VAL A 120 15.53 1.97 12.07
C VAL A 120 14.73 2.44 10.86
N GLU A 121 14.56 3.75 10.70
CA GLU A 121 13.81 4.33 9.58
C GLU A 121 14.47 4.06 8.23
N LEU A 122 15.80 4.14 8.12
CA LEU A 122 16.51 3.86 6.88
C LEU A 122 16.24 2.43 6.38
N PHE A 123 16.28 1.45 7.28
CA PHE A 123 16.16 0.03 6.95
C PHE A 123 14.72 -0.51 7.05
N ARG A 124 13.76 0.30 7.48
CA ARG A 124 12.33 -0.05 7.51
C ARG A 124 11.86 -0.52 6.13
N ILE A 125 11.07 -1.57 6.10
CA ILE A 125 10.57 -2.19 4.87
C ILE A 125 9.13 -1.75 4.68
N ASP A 126 8.95 -0.91 3.69
CA ASP A 126 7.68 -0.27 3.39
C ASP A 126 7.11 -0.76 2.03
N ILE A 127 5.93 -0.25 1.68
CA ILE A 127 5.12 -0.68 0.56
C ILE A 127 5.81 -0.51 -0.80
N LEU A 128 6.81 0.39 -0.93
CA LEU A 128 7.56 0.58 -2.16
C LEU A 128 8.54 -0.57 -2.41
N GLN A 129 9.25 -1.02 -1.38
CA GLN A 129 10.10 -2.22 -1.42
C GLN A 129 9.23 -3.43 -1.81
N PHE A 130 8.08 -3.59 -1.14
CA PHE A 130 7.10 -4.63 -1.47
C PHE A 130 6.58 -4.56 -2.90
N ALA A 131 6.19 -3.37 -3.37
CA ALA A 131 5.76 -3.16 -4.75
C ALA A 131 6.87 -3.55 -5.74
N GLY A 132 8.13 -3.23 -5.41
CA GLY A 132 9.30 -3.66 -6.15
C GLY A 132 9.41 -5.18 -6.26
N LEU A 133 9.33 -5.89 -5.13
CA LEU A 133 9.33 -7.36 -5.09
C LEU A 133 8.15 -7.96 -5.86
N THR A 134 6.98 -7.34 -5.80
CA THR A 134 5.80 -7.74 -6.57
C THR A 134 6.06 -7.66 -8.08
N PHE A 135 6.70 -6.59 -8.56
CA PHE A 135 7.08 -6.47 -9.97
C PHE A 135 8.13 -7.50 -10.39
N LEU A 136 9.11 -7.80 -9.52
CA LEU A 136 10.07 -8.89 -9.75
C LEU A 136 9.36 -10.24 -9.89
N PHE A 137 8.43 -10.54 -8.97
CA PHE A 137 7.61 -11.74 -8.99
C PHE A 137 6.84 -11.88 -10.31
N PHE A 138 6.07 -10.86 -10.70
CA PHE A 138 5.33 -10.92 -11.98
C PHE A 138 6.24 -10.94 -13.21
N GLY A 139 7.42 -10.33 -13.14
CA GLY A 139 8.44 -10.45 -14.18
C GLY A 139 8.88 -11.91 -14.38
N LEU A 140 9.16 -12.60 -13.27
CA LEU A 140 9.55 -14.01 -13.27
C LEU A 140 8.39 -14.92 -13.73
N THR A 141 7.20 -14.80 -13.14
CA THR A 141 6.06 -15.67 -13.47
C THR A 141 5.61 -15.50 -14.92
N LYS A 142 5.70 -14.29 -15.47
CA LYS A 142 5.45 -14.07 -16.91
C LYS A 142 6.52 -14.71 -17.79
N LYS A 143 7.80 -14.65 -17.42
CA LYS A 143 8.88 -15.35 -18.14
C LYS A 143 8.63 -16.87 -18.14
N MET A 144 8.14 -17.40 -17.01
CA MET A 144 7.77 -18.81 -16.84
C MET A 144 6.40 -19.16 -17.45
N LYS A 145 5.68 -18.19 -18.02
CA LYS A 145 4.34 -18.38 -18.64
C LYS A 145 3.30 -19.00 -17.71
N PHE A 146 3.28 -18.57 -16.45
CA PHE A 146 2.29 -19.04 -15.47
C PHE A 146 0.86 -18.82 -15.94
N LYS A 147 0.04 -19.87 -15.81
CA LYS A 147 -1.42 -19.82 -15.92
C LYS A 147 -2.05 -19.55 -14.55
N SER A 148 -3.34 -19.20 -14.51
CA SER A 148 -4.05 -18.87 -13.26
C SER A 148 -3.88 -19.92 -12.14
N ALA A 149 -3.94 -21.22 -12.49
CA ALA A 149 -3.74 -22.30 -11.52
C ALA A 149 -2.35 -22.29 -10.86
N ALA A 150 -1.30 -21.90 -11.59
CA ALA A 150 0.05 -21.80 -11.04
C ALA A 150 0.17 -20.67 -10.02
N TYR A 151 -0.52 -19.55 -10.24
CA TYR A 151 -0.60 -18.47 -9.25
C TYR A 151 -1.28 -18.91 -7.97
N VAL A 152 -2.40 -19.64 -8.07
CA VAL A 152 -3.10 -20.18 -6.90
C VAL A 152 -2.20 -21.16 -6.14
N ALA A 153 -1.55 -22.09 -6.84
CA ALA A 153 -0.64 -23.06 -6.22
C ALA A 153 0.53 -22.38 -5.47
N VAL A 154 1.15 -21.36 -6.07
CA VAL A 154 2.25 -20.62 -5.44
C VAL A 154 1.76 -19.79 -4.26
N LEU A 155 0.59 -19.15 -4.34
CA LEU A 155 0.02 -18.45 -3.19
C LEU A 155 -0.27 -19.40 -2.03
N SER A 156 -0.81 -20.59 -2.29
CA SER A 156 -1.03 -21.59 -1.24
C SER A 156 0.29 -22.03 -0.60
N ALA A 157 1.34 -22.23 -1.42
CA ALA A 157 2.67 -22.55 -0.91
C ALA A 157 3.24 -21.41 -0.07
N PHE A 158 3.12 -20.15 -0.52
CA PHE A 158 3.57 -18.98 0.24
C PHE A 158 2.81 -18.79 1.55
N ALA A 159 1.49 -18.97 1.55
CA ALA A 159 0.69 -18.90 2.78
C ALA A 159 1.11 -19.98 3.79
N LEU A 160 1.38 -21.21 3.32
CA LEU A 160 1.87 -22.30 4.17
C LEU A 160 3.27 -21.99 4.73
N VAL A 161 4.18 -21.50 3.88
CA VAL A 161 5.52 -21.10 4.33
C VAL A 161 5.44 -19.94 5.33
N ASN A 162 4.59 -18.94 5.09
CA ASN A 162 4.38 -17.81 6.00
C ASN A 162 3.87 -18.28 7.38
N PHE A 163 2.91 -19.22 7.38
CA PHE A 163 2.37 -19.81 8.61
C PHE A 163 3.46 -20.48 9.47
N PHE A 164 4.41 -21.18 8.84
CA PHE A 164 5.52 -21.76 9.60
C PHE A 164 6.54 -20.71 10.04
N LEU A 165 6.84 -19.72 9.19
CA LEU A 165 7.88 -18.71 9.45
C LEU A 165 7.48 -17.66 10.47
N VAL A 166 6.19 -17.38 10.67
CA VAL A 166 5.73 -16.35 11.61
C VAL A 166 6.22 -16.60 13.04
N ASN A 167 6.38 -17.88 13.43
CA ASN A 167 6.89 -18.28 14.75
C ASN A 167 8.41 -18.10 14.92
N TYR A 168 9.13 -17.77 13.84
CA TYR A 168 10.59 -17.60 13.82
C TYR A 168 11.01 -16.13 13.64
N GLY A 169 10.11 -15.18 13.91
CA GLY A 169 10.46 -13.76 14.02
C GLY A 169 11.24 -13.44 15.29
N PHE A 170 11.93 -12.30 15.32
CA PHE A 170 12.65 -11.82 16.49
C PHE A 170 11.98 -10.63 17.19
N TYR A 171 10.64 -10.64 17.24
CA TYR A 171 9.81 -9.65 17.94
C TYR A 171 10.28 -9.39 19.39
N TYR A 172 10.75 -10.42 20.10
CA TYR A 172 11.20 -10.30 21.48
C TYR A 172 12.67 -9.91 21.66
N SER A 173 13.44 -9.69 20.59
CA SER A 173 14.90 -9.52 20.69
C SER A 173 15.38 -8.07 20.67
N ASN A 174 14.53 -7.08 20.96
CA ASN A 174 14.86 -5.64 20.89
C ASN A 174 15.57 -5.28 19.57
N ILE A 175 14.99 -5.72 18.44
CA ILE A 175 15.58 -5.47 17.12
C ILE A 175 15.65 -3.99 16.82
N MET A 176 14.75 -3.15 17.36
CA MET A 176 14.76 -1.72 17.07
C MET A 176 16.05 -1.01 17.52
N ASN A 177 16.93 -1.68 18.28
CA ASN A 177 18.30 -1.22 18.48
C ASN A 177 19.22 -1.67 17.34
N TYR A 178 19.73 -0.73 16.54
CA TYR A 178 20.65 -0.99 15.42
C TYR A 178 21.96 -1.68 15.83
N HIS A 179 22.41 -1.53 17.08
CA HIS A 179 23.60 -2.24 17.58
C HIS A 179 23.35 -3.73 17.81
N ASN A 180 22.11 -4.19 17.71
CA ASN A 180 21.79 -5.61 17.79
C ASN A 180 22.39 -6.36 16.59
N SER A 181 23.12 -7.45 16.86
CA SER A 181 23.74 -8.27 15.81
C SER A 181 22.73 -8.87 14.83
N LYS A 182 21.45 -8.95 15.21
CA LYS A 182 20.36 -9.44 14.36
C LYS A 182 19.65 -8.36 13.57
N PHE A 183 19.95 -7.07 13.77
CA PHE A 183 19.26 -5.96 13.09
C PHE A 183 19.25 -6.12 11.58
N PHE A 184 20.43 -6.25 10.95
CA PHE A 184 20.53 -6.37 9.51
C PHE A 184 19.91 -7.66 8.96
N LEU A 185 20.00 -8.75 9.74
CA LEU A 185 19.36 -9.99 9.37
C LEU A 185 17.84 -9.81 9.34
N ALA A 186 17.27 -9.12 10.34
CA ALA A 186 15.86 -8.78 10.38
C ALA A 186 15.44 -7.85 9.24
N ALA A 187 16.23 -6.82 8.93
CA ALA A 187 15.99 -5.93 7.79
C ALA A 187 16.04 -6.66 6.44
N LEU A 188 16.93 -7.64 6.26
CA LEU A 188 17.01 -8.40 5.01
C LEU A 188 15.90 -9.44 4.89
N SER A 189 15.69 -10.23 5.94
CA SER A 189 14.63 -11.27 5.99
C SER A 189 13.22 -10.68 5.98
N GLY A 190 13.07 -9.48 6.54
CA GLY A 190 11.82 -8.73 6.59
C GLY A 190 11.23 -8.43 5.21
N LEU A 191 12.06 -8.44 4.16
CA LEU A 191 11.60 -8.28 2.78
C LEU A 191 10.69 -9.44 2.37
N LEU A 192 10.94 -10.62 2.94
CA LEU A 192 10.25 -11.86 2.58
C LEU A 192 9.14 -12.21 3.56
N TRP A 193 9.41 -12.23 4.87
CA TRP A 193 8.42 -12.60 5.89
C TRP A 193 8.47 -11.63 7.07
N GLY A 194 7.39 -11.58 7.86
CA GLY A 194 7.34 -10.74 9.06
C GLY A 194 8.31 -11.26 10.12
N THR A 195 9.56 -10.79 10.09
CA THR A 195 10.58 -11.13 11.09
C THR A 195 10.61 -10.20 12.28
N SER A 196 10.14 -8.96 12.13
CA SER A 196 10.16 -7.94 13.17
C SER A 196 9.32 -6.74 12.74
N GLU A 197 9.16 -5.78 13.65
CA GLU A 197 8.51 -4.49 13.42
C GLU A 197 9.24 -3.60 12.38
N LEU A 198 10.44 -3.98 11.93
CA LEU A 198 11.11 -3.31 10.80
C LEU A 198 10.35 -3.50 9.50
N SER A 199 9.49 -4.51 9.38
CA SER A 199 8.78 -4.83 8.14
C SER A 199 7.29 -4.56 8.23
N SER A 200 6.80 -3.56 7.52
CA SER A 200 5.37 -3.31 7.38
C SER A 200 4.77 -4.15 6.25
N PHE A 201 5.52 -4.42 5.19
CA PHE A 201 4.98 -5.12 4.01
C PHE A 201 5.83 -6.33 3.58
N PRO A 202 5.95 -7.38 4.42
CA PRO A 202 6.67 -8.58 4.03
C PRO A 202 6.01 -9.27 2.84
N PHE A 203 6.82 -9.73 1.89
CA PHE A 203 6.34 -10.25 0.61
C PHE A 203 5.36 -11.41 0.75
N LEU A 204 5.63 -12.39 1.63
CA LEU A 204 4.81 -13.61 1.76
C LEU A 204 3.40 -13.31 2.30
N THR A 205 3.27 -12.33 3.20
CA THR A 205 1.96 -11.85 3.66
C THR A 205 1.23 -11.11 2.55
N TRP A 206 1.89 -10.16 1.90
CA TRP A 206 1.20 -9.17 1.07
C TRP A 206 1.04 -9.55 -0.40
N ILE A 207 1.83 -10.48 -0.95
CA ILE A 207 1.75 -10.87 -2.38
C ILE A 207 0.39 -11.44 -2.77
N PHE A 208 -0.39 -11.91 -1.80
CA PHE A 208 -1.78 -12.29 -1.97
C PHE A 208 -2.59 -11.20 -2.70
N TYR A 209 -2.48 -9.94 -2.27
CA TYR A 209 -3.33 -8.86 -2.79
C TYR A 209 -3.02 -8.53 -4.26
N PRO A 210 -1.77 -8.31 -4.69
CA PRO A 210 -1.47 -8.12 -6.11
C PRO A 210 -1.82 -9.32 -6.97
N VAL A 211 -1.67 -10.56 -6.48
CA VAL A 211 -2.06 -11.74 -7.26
C VAL A 211 -3.58 -11.87 -7.39
N ALA A 212 -4.33 -11.62 -6.31
CA ALA A 212 -5.79 -11.58 -6.35
C ALA A 212 -6.29 -10.52 -7.35
N GLY A 213 -5.69 -9.33 -7.32
CA GLY A 213 -5.97 -8.27 -8.29
C GLY A 213 -5.56 -8.63 -9.73
N TYR A 214 -4.43 -9.29 -9.93
CA TYR A 214 -4.01 -9.77 -11.24
C TYR A 214 -5.01 -10.78 -11.83
N LEU A 215 -5.46 -11.74 -11.02
CA LEU A 215 -6.47 -12.73 -11.42
C LEU A 215 -7.81 -12.05 -11.73
N PHE A 216 -8.27 -11.15 -10.87
CA PHE A 216 -9.48 -10.35 -11.12
C PHE A 216 -9.38 -9.56 -12.43
N GLY A 217 -8.26 -8.86 -12.63
CA GLY A 217 -8.00 -8.09 -13.85
C GLY A 217 -7.99 -8.96 -15.11
N HIS A 218 -7.50 -10.20 -15.00
CA HIS A 218 -7.49 -11.17 -16.09
C HIS A 218 -8.90 -11.56 -16.56
N TYR A 219 -9.88 -11.64 -15.65
CA TYR A 219 -11.28 -11.86 -16.01
C TYR A 219 -11.94 -10.57 -16.51
N LEU A 220 -11.72 -9.46 -15.81
CA LEU A 220 -12.33 -8.17 -16.11
C LEU A 220 -12.04 -7.69 -17.54
N ILE A 221 -10.80 -7.87 -18.01
CA ILE A 221 -10.39 -7.38 -19.34
C ILE A 221 -11.08 -8.09 -20.51
N LYS A 222 -11.68 -9.26 -20.25
CA LYS A 222 -12.38 -10.09 -21.24
C LYS A 222 -13.89 -9.84 -21.24
N GLN A 223 -14.41 -9.02 -20.33
CA GLN A 223 -15.84 -8.79 -20.23
C GLN A 223 -16.27 -7.65 -21.15
N ASP A 224 -17.46 -7.76 -21.73
CA ASP A 224 -18.19 -6.64 -22.28
C ASP A 224 -18.86 -5.81 -21.15
N VAL A 225 -19.75 -4.88 -21.51
CA VAL A 225 -20.40 -3.98 -20.54
C VAL A 225 -21.27 -4.76 -19.55
N GLU A 226 -22.04 -5.74 -20.02
CA GLU A 226 -22.94 -6.52 -19.18
C GLU A 226 -22.17 -7.52 -18.31
N GLY A 227 -21.20 -8.23 -18.90
CA GLY A 227 -20.31 -9.16 -18.20
C GLY A 227 -19.49 -8.44 -17.13
N LYS A 228 -19.05 -7.20 -17.38
CA LYS A 228 -18.37 -6.37 -16.39
C LYS A 228 -19.28 -6.08 -15.20
N LYS A 229 -20.53 -5.65 -15.46
CA LYS A 229 -21.51 -5.40 -14.39
C LYS A 229 -21.77 -6.66 -13.58
N ARG A 230 -21.96 -7.81 -14.24
CA ARG A 230 -22.15 -9.11 -13.58
C ARG A 230 -20.95 -9.48 -12.72
N LEU A 231 -19.73 -9.32 -13.23
CA LEU A 231 -18.50 -9.59 -12.49
C LEU A 231 -18.45 -8.76 -11.21
N PHE A 232 -18.69 -7.45 -11.28
CA PHE A 232 -18.72 -6.59 -10.09
C PHE A 232 -19.85 -6.92 -9.12
N THR A 233 -21.04 -7.30 -9.61
CA THR A 233 -22.13 -7.79 -8.75
C THR A 233 -21.69 -9.03 -7.97
N VAL A 234 -21.10 -10.01 -8.65
CA VAL A 234 -20.60 -11.23 -8.00
C VAL A 234 -19.48 -10.89 -7.02
N THR A 235 -18.55 -10.00 -7.38
CA THR A 235 -17.50 -9.53 -6.48
C THR A 235 -18.07 -8.92 -5.21
N VAL A 236 -19.04 -8.00 -5.31
CA VAL A 236 -19.68 -7.40 -4.12
C VAL A 236 -20.36 -8.46 -3.27
N LEU A 237 -21.14 -9.36 -3.86
CA LEU A 237 -21.86 -10.41 -3.11
C LEU A 237 -20.89 -11.35 -2.40
N VAL A 238 -19.92 -11.91 -3.11
CA VAL A 238 -18.92 -12.83 -2.55
C VAL A 238 -18.07 -12.15 -1.50
N SER A 239 -17.62 -10.93 -1.75
CA SER A 239 -16.84 -10.16 -0.78
C SER A 239 -17.64 -9.81 0.47
N THR A 240 -18.92 -9.45 0.34
CA THR A 240 -19.78 -9.17 1.50
C THR A 240 -19.96 -10.40 2.36
N VAL A 241 -20.26 -11.55 1.73
CA VAL A 241 -20.43 -12.82 2.45
C VAL A 241 -19.11 -13.25 3.10
N ALA A 242 -18.00 -13.24 2.35
CA ALA A 242 -16.69 -13.64 2.88
C ALA A 242 -16.24 -12.74 4.03
N PHE A 243 -16.34 -11.41 3.87
CA PHE A 243 -15.98 -10.45 4.91
C PHE A 243 -16.82 -10.67 6.16
N SER A 244 -18.15 -10.65 6.02
CA SER A 244 -19.06 -10.74 7.18
C SER A 244 -18.98 -12.09 7.88
N ALA A 245 -18.99 -13.20 7.12
CA ALA A 245 -18.95 -14.54 7.70
C ALA A 245 -17.62 -14.81 8.43
N ILE A 246 -16.50 -14.39 7.84
CA ILE A 246 -15.18 -14.64 8.45
C ILE A 246 -14.96 -13.73 9.65
N VAL A 247 -15.32 -12.44 9.58
CA VAL A 247 -15.23 -11.54 10.74
C VAL A 247 -16.09 -12.05 11.90
N LEU A 248 -17.33 -12.48 11.63
CA LEU A 248 -18.20 -13.07 12.65
C LEU A 248 -17.62 -14.36 13.24
N LEU A 249 -17.02 -15.21 12.41
CA LEU A 249 -16.36 -16.43 12.86
C LEU A 249 -15.14 -16.12 13.73
N CYS A 250 -14.29 -15.18 13.31
CA CYS A 250 -13.12 -14.76 14.07
C CYS A 250 -13.54 -14.16 15.42
N TRP A 251 -14.58 -13.33 15.42
CA TRP A 251 -15.13 -12.75 16.64
C TRP A 251 -15.69 -13.83 17.58
N TYR A 252 -16.47 -14.78 17.06
CA TYR A 252 -17.07 -15.86 17.87
C TYR A 252 -16.04 -16.81 18.48
N PHE A 253 -14.95 -17.09 17.76
CA PHE A 253 -13.88 -17.99 18.22
C PHE A 253 -12.66 -17.26 18.79
N GLU A 254 -12.72 -15.94 18.95
CA GLU A 254 -11.62 -15.10 19.46
C GLU A 254 -10.30 -15.33 18.67
N ILE A 255 -10.40 -15.42 17.35
CA ILE A 255 -9.25 -15.60 16.45
C ILE A 255 -8.77 -14.24 15.96
N ASP A 256 -7.55 -13.85 16.29
CA ASP A 256 -6.90 -12.68 15.69
C ASP A 256 -6.61 -12.95 14.20
N TYR A 257 -7.23 -12.14 13.34
CA TYR A 257 -7.02 -12.16 11.90
C TYR A 257 -6.08 -11.04 11.42
N GLY A 258 -5.40 -10.36 12.35
CA GLY A 258 -4.52 -9.23 12.07
C GLY A 258 -5.13 -7.87 12.44
N TRP A 259 -6.07 -7.82 13.37
CA TRP A 259 -6.75 -6.55 13.74
C TRP A 259 -6.25 -5.95 15.05
N GLU A 260 -5.66 -6.77 15.93
CA GLU A 260 -5.41 -6.36 17.32
C GLU A 260 -4.24 -5.40 17.48
N THR A 261 -3.19 -5.53 16.67
CA THR A 261 -1.97 -4.72 16.76
C THR A 261 -1.40 -4.43 15.37
N ASP A 262 -0.56 -3.41 15.25
CA ASP A 262 0.17 -3.12 14.00
C ASP A 262 1.00 -4.31 13.53
N ALA A 263 1.67 -5.01 14.44
CA ALA A 263 2.42 -6.22 14.10
C ALA A 263 1.50 -7.32 13.57
N SER A 264 0.39 -7.60 14.27
CA SER A 264 -0.64 -8.55 13.80
C SER A 264 -1.18 -8.15 12.43
N PHE A 265 -1.41 -6.86 12.19
CA PHE A 265 -1.88 -6.33 10.93
C PHE A 265 -0.84 -6.48 9.81
N TYR A 266 0.40 -6.05 10.00
CA TYR A 266 1.40 -6.13 8.94
C TYR A 266 1.84 -7.58 8.64
N HIS A 267 1.72 -8.47 9.63
CA HIS A 267 2.19 -9.86 9.57
C HIS A 267 1.05 -10.89 9.60
N HIS A 268 -0.16 -10.47 9.25
CA HIS A 268 -1.32 -11.34 9.22
C HIS A 268 -1.10 -12.59 8.34
N LEU A 269 -1.86 -13.62 8.66
CA LEU A 269 -1.86 -14.89 7.94
C LEU A 269 -3.04 -14.96 6.95
N LEU A 270 -3.22 -16.13 6.33
CA LEU A 270 -4.23 -16.37 5.29
C LEU A 270 -5.64 -15.90 5.67
N LEU A 271 -6.04 -16.00 6.94
CA LEU A 271 -7.34 -15.54 7.40
C LEU A 271 -7.49 -14.02 7.23
N GLY A 272 -6.49 -13.26 7.69
CA GLY A 272 -6.40 -11.82 7.48
C GLY A 272 -6.36 -11.44 6.01
N ASN A 273 -5.62 -12.19 5.19
CA ASN A 273 -5.61 -11.99 3.73
C ASN A 273 -7.00 -12.05 3.12
N ILE A 274 -7.84 -13.00 3.57
CA ILE A 274 -9.21 -13.14 3.08
C ILE A 274 -10.10 -12.02 3.63
N VAL A 275 -10.00 -11.68 4.91
CA VAL A 275 -10.80 -10.59 5.51
C VAL A 275 -10.49 -9.26 4.84
N PHE A 276 -9.23 -8.85 4.82
CA PHE A 276 -8.84 -7.56 4.26
C PHE A 276 -9.01 -7.53 2.73
N GLY A 277 -8.71 -8.64 2.05
CA GLY A 277 -8.90 -8.75 0.60
C GLY A 277 -10.37 -8.68 0.21
N SER A 278 -11.26 -9.33 0.95
CA SER A 278 -12.70 -9.26 0.71
C SER A 278 -13.24 -7.85 0.97
N CYS A 279 -12.81 -7.19 2.04
CA CYS A 279 -13.11 -5.78 2.30
C CYS A 279 -12.67 -4.86 1.15
N ALA A 280 -11.43 -5.01 0.68
CA ALA A 280 -10.90 -4.21 -0.43
C ALA A 280 -11.68 -4.42 -1.73
N PHE A 281 -12.01 -5.67 -2.07
CA PHE A 281 -12.85 -5.97 -3.24
C PHE A 281 -14.28 -5.42 -3.10
N LEU A 282 -14.85 -5.45 -1.89
CA LEU A 282 -16.15 -4.83 -1.60
C LEU A 282 -16.09 -3.32 -1.87
N LEU A 283 -15.07 -2.63 -1.35
CA LEU A 283 -14.88 -1.18 -1.57
C LEU A 283 -14.69 -0.85 -3.06
N ILE A 284 -13.86 -1.61 -3.78
CA ILE A 284 -13.68 -1.45 -5.23
C ILE A 284 -15.02 -1.66 -5.97
N GLY A 285 -15.82 -2.65 -5.56
CA GLY A 285 -17.14 -2.92 -6.12
C GLY A 285 -18.16 -1.81 -5.84
N ILE A 286 -18.17 -1.28 -4.61
CA ILE A 286 -18.99 -0.12 -4.24
C ILE A 286 -18.64 1.08 -5.12
N VAL A 287 -17.35 1.39 -5.28
CA VAL A 287 -16.89 2.47 -6.17
C VAL A 287 -17.36 2.25 -7.61
N PHE A 288 -17.35 1.01 -8.11
CA PHE A 288 -17.91 0.71 -9.44
C PHE A 288 -19.39 1.10 -9.57
N PHE A 289 -20.23 0.76 -8.59
CA PHE A 289 -21.66 1.10 -8.66
C PHE A 289 -21.95 2.58 -8.39
N LEU A 290 -21.14 3.24 -7.56
CA LEU A 290 -21.31 4.65 -7.22
C LEU A 290 -20.60 5.61 -8.19
N ASN A 291 -19.81 5.11 -9.15
CA ASN A 291 -18.96 5.98 -9.99
C ASN A 291 -19.73 7.08 -10.73
N ARG A 292 -21.00 6.85 -11.09
CA ARG A 292 -21.84 7.82 -11.80
C ARG A 292 -22.36 8.93 -10.89
N SER A 293 -22.41 8.67 -9.59
CA SER A 293 -22.88 9.61 -8.57
C SER A 293 -21.75 10.53 -8.07
N ILE A 294 -20.50 10.27 -8.44
CA ILE A 294 -19.35 11.10 -8.05
C ILE A 294 -19.40 12.42 -8.83
N PRO A 295 -19.36 13.60 -8.16
CA PRO A 295 -19.29 14.90 -8.82
C PRO A 295 -18.12 15.01 -9.82
N GLU A 296 -18.32 15.73 -10.93
CA GLU A 296 -17.32 15.86 -12.01
C GLU A 296 -15.96 16.39 -11.52
N LEU A 297 -15.98 17.35 -10.59
CA LEU A 297 -14.77 17.88 -9.96
C LEU A 297 -13.97 16.76 -9.26
N LEU A 298 -14.64 15.92 -8.47
CA LEU A 298 -14.01 14.81 -7.78
C LEU A 298 -13.53 13.73 -8.76
N GLN A 299 -14.30 13.43 -9.80
CA GLN A 299 -13.86 12.49 -10.85
C GLN A 299 -12.54 12.95 -11.49
N THR A 300 -12.40 14.25 -11.74
CA THR A 300 -11.19 14.84 -12.33
C THR A 300 -10.01 14.74 -11.37
N ILE A 301 -10.21 15.09 -10.10
CA ILE A 301 -9.17 15.02 -9.06
C ILE A 301 -8.72 13.58 -8.84
N LEU A 302 -9.66 12.65 -8.62
CA LEU A 302 -9.36 11.23 -8.38
C LEU A 302 -8.64 10.59 -9.59
N SER A 303 -9.06 10.91 -10.82
CA SER A 303 -8.39 10.45 -12.04
C SER A 303 -6.98 11.02 -12.20
N ARG A 304 -6.72 12.22 -11.69
CA ARG A 304 -5.39 12.84 -11.70
C ARG A 304 -4.50 12.13 -10.69
N TRP A 305 -4.98 11.97 -9.45
CA TRP A 305 -4.25 11.29 -8.38
C TRP A 305 -3.89 9.86 -8.76
N SER A 306 -4.82 9.12 -9.38
CA SER A 306 -4.59 7.72 -9.79
C SER A 306 -3.44 7.53 -10.80
N VAL A 307 -3.06 8.57 -11.54
CA VAL A 307 -1.93 8.54 -12.49
C VAL A 307 -0.61 8.91 -11.80
N ASN A 308 -0.69 9.70 -10.72
CA ASN A 308 0.44 10.27 -10.01
C ASN A 308 0.67 9.57 -8.66
N VAL A 309 0.18 8.34 -8.47
CA VAL A 309 0.15 7.72 -7.13
C VAL A 309 1.52 7.62 -6.50
N THR A 310 2.50 7.14 -7.26
CA THR A 310 3.86 6.97 -6.76
C THR A 310 4.48 8.32 -6.41
N GLU A 311 4.30 9.33 -7.25
CA GLU A 311 4.79 10.68 -6.99
C GLU A 311 4.14 11.28 -5.73
N ILE A 312 2.81 11.22 -5.61
CA ILE A 312 2.10 11.73 -4.43
C ILE A 312 2.55 11.00 -3.16
N TYR A 313 2.65 9.67 -3.20
CA TYR A 313 3.11 8.86 -2.07
C TYR A 313 4.52 9.25 -1.60
N PHE A 314 5.43 9.50 -2.55
CA PHE A 314 6.79 9.90 -2.24
C PHE A 314 6.85 11.29 -1.61
N ILE A 315 6.09 12.23 -2.18
CA ILE A 315 6.09 13.63 -1.72
C ILE A 315 5.44 13.75 -0.35
N GLN A 316 4.29 13.10 -0.11
CA GLN A 316 3.60 13.21 1.17
C GLN A 316 4.49 12.77 2.33
N TRP A 317 5.24 11.67 2.16
CA TRP A 317 6.06 11.11 3.23
C TRP A 317 7.24 12.02 3.56
N ILE A 318 7.86 12.60 2.53
CA ILE A 318 8.89 13.62 2.73
C ILE A 318 8.29 14.80 3.50
N LEU A 319 7.15 15.35 3.05
CA LEU A 319 6.52 16.47 3.74
C LEU A 319 6.20 16.15 5.20
N ILE A 320 5.60 14.99 5.47
CA ILE A 320 5.25 14.56 6.82
C ILE A 320 6.49 14.47 7.70
N GLY A 321 7.55 13.79 7.26
CA GLY A 321 8.78 13.62 8.06
C GLY A 321 9.48 14.94 8.38
N TRP A 322 9.53 15.87 7.43
CA TRP A 322 10.12 17.21 7.67
C TRP A 322 9.24 18.11 8.52
N ILE A 323 7.91 17.99 8.44
CA ILE A 323 7.00 18.70 9.36
C ILE A 323 7.17 18.14 10.77
N ALA A 324 7.27 16.82 10.91
CA ALA A 324 7.33 16.12 12.20
C ALA A 324 8.56 16.45 13.04
N ILE A 325 9.70 16.82 12.43
CA ILE A 325 10.84 17.33 13.23
C ILE A 325 10.67 18.79 13.69
N GLY A 326 9.79 19.56 13.04
CA GLY A 326 9.50 20.95 13.38
C GLY A 326 8.28 21.12 14.30
N THR A 327 7.61 20.02 14.65
CA THR A 327 6.38 20.00 15.45
C THR A 327 6.41 18.81 16.40
N ASP A 328 5.60 18.82 17.45
CA ASP A 328 5.57 17.66 18.35
C ASP A 328 4.75 16.49 17.76
N TYR A 329 5.33 15.28 17.78
CA TYR A 329 4.64 14.04 17.43
C TYR A 329 3.46 13.78 18.37
N ASN A 330 2.34 13.28 17.83
CA ASN A 330 1.18 12.83 18.60
C ASN A 330 0.54 13.88 19.56
N GLN A 331 0.65 15.17 19.26
CA GLN A 331 0.11 16.25 20.11
C GLN A 331 -1.08 17.01 19.49
N PHE A 332 -1.38 16.81 18.21
CA PHE A 332 -2.37 17.62 17.51
C PHE A 332 -3.80 17.21 17.88
N GLY A 333 -4.60 18.20 18.27
CA GLY A 333 -6.06 18.07 18.30
C GLY A 333 -6.65 18.06 16.88
N ILE A 334 -7.93 17.69 16.76
CA ILE A 334 -8.59 17.40 15.48
C ILE A 334 -8.43 18.49 14.41
N ILE A 335 -8.53 19.78 14.80
CA ILE A 335 -8.41 20.90 13.86
C ILE A 335 -7.01 20.93 13.25
N LYS A 336 -5.96 20.77 14.07
CA LYS A 336 -4.57 20.78 13.60
C LYS A 336 -4.29 19.55 12.73
N THR A 337 -4.77 18.37 13.12
CA THR A 337 -4.63 17.14 12.34
C THR A 337 -5.27 17.28 10.95
N VAL A 338 -6.53 17.71 10.88
CA VAL A 338 -7.23 17.93 9.59
C VAL A 338 -6.51 19.00 8.76
N THR A 339 -6.03 20.07 9.39
CA THR A 339 -5.30 21.13 8.69
C THR A 339 -4.02 20.60 8.05
N VAL A 340 -3.19 19.86 8.80
CA VAL A 340 -1.95 19.31 8.24
C VAL A 340 -2.25 18.27 7.14
N THR A 341 -3.28 17.44 7.29
CA THR A 341 -3.73 16.52 6.22
C THR A 341 -4.07 17.27 4.94
N ILE A 342 -4.86 18.34 5.02
CA ILE A 342 -5.24 19.14 3.84
C ILE A 342 -4.01 19.80 3.21
N VAL A 343 -3.12 20.37 4.02
CA VAL A 343 -1.88 21.01 3.53
C VAL A 343 -0.99 19.99 2.81
N VAL A 344 -0.70 18.85 3.44
CA VAL A 344 0.13 17.78 2.86
C VAL A 344 -0.51 17.26 1.57
N MET A 345 -1.83 17.07 1.55
CA MET A 345 -2.54 16.60 0.36
C MET A 345 -2.43 17.59 -0.82
N ILE A 346 -2.72 18.87 -0.58
CA ILE A 346 -2.66 19.91 -1.63
C ILE A 346 -1.22 20.07 -2.13
N ALA A 347 -0.25 20.14 -1.22
CA ALA A 347 1.16 20.27 -1.57
C ALA A 347 1.64 19.07 -2.39
N SER A 348 1.29 17.85 -1.98
CA SER A 348 1.68 16.62 -2.69
C SER A 348 1.09 16.56 -4.10
N ASP A 349 -0.19 16.87 -4.26
CA ASP A 349 -0.83 16.93 -5.58
C ASP A 349 -0.21 18.01 -6.47
N TRP A 350 0.03 19.20 -5.93
CA TRP A 350 0.60 20.31 -6.69
C TRP A 350 2.03 20.01 -7.16
N ILE A 351 2.90 19.55 -6.26
CA ILE A 351 4.28 19.18 -6.59
C ILE A 351 4.30 18.02 -7.60
N ALA A 352 3.45 17.00 -7.42
CA ALA A 352 3.35 15.89 -8.37
C ALA A 352 2.90 16.37 -9.76
N ALA A 353 1.95 17.32 -9.82
CA ALA A 353 1.50 17.91 -11.07
C ALA A 353 2.61 18.71 -11.78
N LEU A 354 3.40 19.48 -11.03
CA LEU A 354 4.56 20.22 -11.56
C LEU A 354 5.63 19.27 -12.11
N TYR A 355 6.02 18.25 -11.33
CA TYR A 355 6.98 17.23 -11.77
C TYR A 355 6.51 16.50 -13.04
N ARG A 356 5.21 16.24 -13.16
CA ARG A 356 4.68 15.61 -14.38
C ARG A 356 4.77 16.52 -15.60
N LYS A 357 4.53 17.83 -15.45
CA LYS A 357 4.67 18.80 -16.54
C LYS A 357 6.11 18.85 -17.06
N THR A 358 7.10 18.90 -16.17
CA THR A 358 8.53 18.95 -16.56
C THR A 358 8.97 17.66 -17.25
N LYS A 359 8.57 16.49 -16.75
CA LYS A 359 8.86 15.18 -17.37
C LYS A 359 8.23 15.00 -18.76
N LEU A 360 7.05 15.58 -18.99
CA LEU A 360 6.43 15.57 -20.31
C LEU A 360 7.14 16.53 -21.28
N HIS A 361 7.64 17.66 -20.78
CA HIS A 361 8.41 18.61 -21.56
C HIS A 361 9.77 18.04 -21.98
N SER A 362 10.53 17.41 -21.08
CA SER A 362 11.82 16.79 -21.40
C SER A 362 11.69 15.69 -22.47
N ARG A 363 10.67 14.84 -22.36
CA ARG A 363 10.37 13.79 -23.36
C ARG A 363 9.95 14.33 -24.73
N LYS A 364 9.44 15.56 -24.81
CA LYS A 364 9.16 16.21 -26.10
C LYS A 364 10.45 16.73 -26.72
N LEU A 365 11.36 17.28 -25.92
CA LEU A 365 12.67 17.75 -26.37
C LEU A 365 13.57 16.60 -26.86
N GLU A 366 13.54 15.42 -26.20
CA GLU A 366 14.28 14.23 -26.64
C GLU A 366 13.76 13.60 -27.95
N ARG A 367 12.63 14.06 -28.48
CA ARG A 367 11.99 13.56 -29.71
C ARG A 367 12.11 14.52 -30.89
N VAL A 368 12.66 15.70 -30.66
CA VAL A 368 13.05 16.69 -31.69
C VAL A 368 14.54 16.55 -31.88
#